data_AF-A0AAI8X5I6-F1
#
_entry.id   AF-A0AAI8X5I6-F1
#
_cell.length_a   1.000
_cell.length_b   1.000
_cell.length_c   1.000
_cell.angle_alpha   90.00
_cell.angle_beta   90.00
_cell.angle_gamma   90.00
#
_symmetry.space_group_name_H-M   'P 1'
#
loop_
_entity.id
_entity.type
_entity.pdbx_description
1 polymer ?
#
loop_
_entity_poly.entity_id
_entity_poly.type
_entity_poly.pdbx_seq_one_letter_code
_entity_poly.pdbx_strand_id
1 'polypeptide(L)'
;MASKSNEARKQAAWTYLQRIPDKKVTYPEALRIVSQKDYRQPLTAIISDDDERKYLRLELEEERLGGYGPHVGVCGPTASGKTNVLAVMASSMLDAPPSRGVHVMVRTSHPDRFDDRAVVIPPGDLDQHLDQLVTSRSAWLRAHGCADARSLAAPFELPAVVVMVDRPDWLPCRLSDGIRQVLWHGDRLDVHLVLAWREVKQGLHRLPEPFAWYVSSWISLDGPDAGQGLWHRRVRGWDVSSSIRVPACARLLR
;
A
#
# COMPACT_ATOMS: atom_id res chain seq x y z
N MET A 1 -8.31 -28.92 5.52
CA MET A 1 -7.50 -27.72 5.86
C MET A 1 -8.11 -26.86 6.97
N ALA A 2 -9.43 -26.87 7.19
CA ALA A 2 -10.08 -26.05 8.24
C ALA A 2 -9.77 -26.45 9.70
N SER A 3 -9.44 -27.71 10.02
CA SER A 3 -9.21 -28.12 11.43
C SER A 3 -7.89 -27.62 12.00
N LYS A 4 -6.82 -27.58 11.21
CA LYS A 4 -5.50 -27.06 11.62
C LYS A 4 -5.52 -25.56 11.94
N SER A 5 -6.28 -24.78 11.16
CA SER A 5 -6.50 -23.35 11.40
C SER A 5 -7.25 -23.11 12.73
N ASN A 6 -8.22 -23.97 13.06
CA ASN A 6 -8.99 -23.84 14.30
C ASN A 6 -8.15 -24.19 15.55
N GLU A 7 -7.28 -25.20 15.47
CA GLU A 7 -6.35 -25.54 16.56
C GLU A 7 -5.30 -24.44 16.79
N ALA A 8 -4.71 -23.92 15.71
CA ALA A 8 -3.76 -22.80 15.80
C ALA A 8 -4.38 -21.56 16.46
N ARG A 9 -5.65 -21.25 16.12
CA ARG A 9 -6.41 -20.15 16.70
C ARG A 9 -6.67 -20.32 18.19
N LYS A 10 -7.03 -21.53 18.62
CA LYS A 10 -7.20 -21.84 20.06
C LYS A 10 -5.88 -21.68 20.81
N GLN A 11 -4.78 -22.16 20.22
CA GLN A 11 -3.45 -22.05 20.81
C GLN A 11 -2.98 -20.59 20.93
N ALA A 12 -3.28 -19.75 19.94
CA ALA A 12 -3.00 -18.31 19.99
C ALA A 12 -3.82 -17.60 21.08
N ALA A 13 -5.10 -17.95 21.24
CA ALA A 13 -5.95 -17.42 22.32
C ALA A 13 -5.40 -17.79 23.71
N TRP A 14 -4.94 -19.04 23.88
CA TRP A 14 -4.29 -19.48 25.12
C TRP A 14 -2.98 -18.75 25.41
N THR A 15 -2.15 -18.57 24.38
CA THR A 15 -0.88 -17.84 24.50
C THR A 15 -1.12 -16.37 24.88
N TYR A 16 -2.18 -15.76 24.33
CA TYR A 16 -2.58 -14.40 24.66
C TYR A 16 -3.00 -14.26 26.13
N LEU A 17 -3.83 -15.17 26.62
CA LEU A 17 -4.27 -15.19 28.03
C LEU A 17 -3.10 -15.35 29.01
N GLN A 18 -2.09 -16.16 28.66
CA GLN A 18 -0.91 -16.38 29.51
C GLN A 18 -0.01 -15.14 29.63
N ARG A 19 -0.10 -14.19 28.69
CA ARG A 19 0.73 -12.98 28.66
C ARG A 19 0.10 -11.77 29.37
N ILE A 20 -1.16 -11.86 29.78
CA ILE A 20 -1.85 -10.76 30.46
C ILE A 20 -1.86 -11.04 31.97
N PRO A 21 -1.21 -10.21 32.80
CA PRO A 21 -1.10 -10.45 34.24
C PRO A 21 -2.45 -10.39 34.97
N ASP A 22 -3.35 -9.53 34.49
CA ASP A 22 -4.65 -9.29 35.09
C ASP A 22 -5.71 -10.09 34.34
N LYS A 23 -6.19 -11.18 34.95
CA LYS A 23 -7.19 -12.15 34.42
C LYS A 23 -8.59 -11.57 34.10
N LYS A 24 -8.69 -10.33 33.60
CA LYS A 24 -9.92 -9.66 33.20
C LYS A 24 -10.40 -10.01 31.80
N VAL A 25 -9.56 -10.65 30.97
CA VAL A 25 -9.95 -11.08 29.63
C VAL A 25 -10.39 -12.55 29.66
N THR A 26 -11.61 -12.83 29.22
CA THR A 26 -12.15 -14.19 29.14
C THR A 26 -11.64 -14.91 27.89
N TYR A 27 -11.68 -16.26 27.88
CA TYR A 27 -11.26 -17.04 26.71
C TYR A 27 -12.06 -16.73 25.43
N PRO A 28 -13.39 -16.52 25.44
CA PRO A 28 -14.13 -16.05 24.27
C PRO A 28 -13.69 -14.68 23.78
N GLU A 29 -13.36 -13.75 24.68
CA GLU A 29 -12.82 -12.43 24.32
C GLU A 29 -11.41 -12.55 23.73
N ALA A 30 -10.55 -13.39 24.32
CA ALA A 30 -9.25 -13.71 23.77
C ALA A 30 -9.37 -14.36 22.38
N LEU A 31 -10.31 -15.30 22.20
CA LEU A 31 -10.67 -15.89 20.91
C LEU A 31 -11.12 -14.82 19.92
N ARG A 32 -11.94 -13.85 20.34
CA ARG A 32 -12.39 -12.76 19.47
C ARG A 32 -11.23 -11.83 19.08
N ILE A 33 -10.35 -11.51 20.03
CA ILE A 33 -9.15 -10.71 19.81
C ILE A 33 -8.19 -11.42 18.85
N VAL A 34 -7.94 -12.72 19.04
CA VAL A 34 -7.09 -13.49 18.11
C VAL A 34 -7.79 -13.81 16.79
N SER A 35 -9.13 -13.93 16.76
CA SER A 35 -9.91 -14.09 15.52
C SER A 35 -9.97 -12.78 14.73
N GLN A 36 -9.95 -11.63 15.39
CA GLN A 36 -9.74 -10.33 14.76
C GLN A 36 -8.28 -10.17 14.30
N LYS A 37 -7.31 -10.78 14.99
CA LYS A 37 -5.93 -10.93 14.46
C LYS A 37 -5.85 -11.86 13.25
N ASP A 38 -6.69 -12.88 13.16
CA ASP A 38 -6.79 -13.75 11.98
C ASP A 38 -7.47 -13.03 10.78
N TYR A 39 -8.30 -12.02 11.05
CA TYR A 39 -8.87 -11.12 10.05
C TYR A 39 -8.06 -9.81 10.00
N ARG A 40 -6.78 -9.90 9.62
CA ARG A 40 -6.03 -8.69 9.25
C ARG A 40 -6.73 -8.09 8.03
N GLN A 41 -7.50 -7.03 8.25
CA GLN A 41 -8.03 -6.23 7.15
C GLN A 41 -6.84 -5.83 6.27
N PRO A 42 -6.83 -6.24 4.98
CA PRO A 42 -5.70 -5.97 4.11
C PRO A 42 -5.56 -4.46 3.89
N LEU A 43 -4.34 -4.03 3.58
CA LEU A 43 -4.09 -2.70 3.07
C LEU A 43 -4.71 -2.59 1.67
N THR A 44 -5.84 -1.88 1.59
CA THR A 44 -6.65 -1.82 0.37
C THR A 44 -6.94 -0.37 0.00
N ALA A 45 -6.72 -0.03 -1.27
CA ALA A 45 -7.04 1.27 -1.85
C ALA A 45 -8.17 1.17 -2.87
N ILE A 46 -9.03 2.18 -2.96
CA ILE A 46 -10.01 2.33 -4.03
C ILE A 46 -9.33 2.97 -5.25
N ILE A 47 -9.54 2.40 -6.43
CA ILE A 47 -8.92 2.86 -7.68
C ILE A 47 -9.93 3.22 -8.78
N SER A 48 -11.21 2.88 -8.61
CA SER A 48 -12.27 3.29 -9.52
C SER A 48 -13.51 3.77 -8.78
N ASP A 49 -14.29 4.61 -9.46
CA ASP A 49 -15.67 4.91 -9.11
C ASP A 49 -16.60 4.11 -10.03
N ASP A 50 -17.63 3.49 -9.50
CA ASP A 50 -18.65 2.82 -10.31
C ASP A 50 -20.03 3.25 -9.82
N ASP A 51 -20.88 3.69 -10.75
CA ASP A 51 -22.24 4.18 -10.47
C ASP A 51 -23.10 3.11 -9.76
N GLU A 52 -22.70 1.83 -9.86
CA GLU A 52 -23.32 0.68 -9.17
C GLU A 52 -22.73 0.40 -7.76
N ARG A 53 -21.90 1.29 -7.19
CA ARG A 53 -21.19 1.11 -5.89
C ARG A 53 -20.23 -0.07 -5.84
N LYS A 54 -19.80 -0.61 -6.98
CA LYS A 54 -18.72 -1.61 -7.06
C LYS A 54 -17.38 -0.91 -7.24
N TYR A 55 -16.90 -0.28 -6.18
CA TYR A 55 -15.54 0.26 -6.16
C TYR A 55 -14.53 -0.85 -6.48
N LEU A 56 -13.71 -0.66 -7.51
CA LEU A 56 -12.56 -1.53 -7.72
C LEU A 56 -11.53 -1.23 -6.63
N ARG A 57 -11.11 -2.31 -5.97
CA ARG A 57 -10.20 -2.29 -4.83
C ARG A 57 -8.88 -2.91 -5.25
N LEU A 58 -7.80 -2.23 -4.89
CA LEU A 58 -6.44 -2.68 -5.04
C LEU A 58 -5.87 -3.04 -3.67
N GLU A 59 -5.60 -4.33 -3.47
CA GLU A 59 -4.91 -4.81 -2.27
C GLU A 59 -3.40 -4.68 -2.47
N LEU A 60 -2.73 -3.87 -1.65
CA LEU A 60 -1.29 -3.62 -1.70
C LEU A 60 -0.49 -4.64 -0.88
N GLU A 61 -1.13 -5.71 -0.40
CA GLU A 61 -0.40 -6.75 0.32
C GLU A 61 0.51 -7.54 -0.63
N GLU A 62 1.53 -8.17 -0.07
CA GLU A 62 2.44 -9.05 -0.81
C GLU A 62 1.65 -10.19 -1.47
N GLU A 63 2.11 -10.67 -2.64
CA GLU A 63 1.40 -11.74 -3.37
C GLU A 63 1.22 -13.00 -2.53
N ARG A 64 2.22 -13.36 -1.68
CA ARG A 64 2.14 -14.51 -0.78
C ARG A 64 1.05 -14.38 0.30
N LEU A 65 0.57 -13.16 0.54
CA LEU A 65 -0.51 -12.83 1.46
C LEU A 65 -1.84 -12.57 0.75
N GLY A 66 -1.90 -12.78 -0.57
CA GLY A 66 -3.11 -12.65 -1.39
C GLY A 66 -3.31 -11.28 -2.05
N GLY A 67 -2.41 -10.31 -1.82
CA GLY A 67 -2.50 -9.00 -2.46
C GLY A 67 -1.85 -8.95 -3.85
N TYR A 68 -1.77 -7.74 -4.41
CA TYR A 68 -1.21 -7.47 -5.74
C TYR A 68 0.20 -6.87 -5.68
N GLY A 69 0.91 -7.06 -4.58
CA GLY A 69 2.27 -6.59 -4.33
C GLY A 69 2.33 -5.20 -3.71
N PRO A 70 3.45 -4.88 -3.02
CA PRO A 70 3.60 -3.66 -2.23
C PRO A 70 3.84 -2.39 -3.07
N HIS A 71 4.05 -2.53 -4.37
CA HIS A 71 4.40 -1.41 -5.24
C HIS A 71 3.46 -1.31 -6.45
N VAL A 72 2.99 -0.09 -6.70
CA VAL A 72 1.97 0.22 -7.69
C VAL A 72 2.43 1.34 -8.60
N GLY A 73 2.16 1.20 -9.90
CA GLY A 73 2.38 2.27 -10.86
C GLY A 73 1.10 2.99 -11.28
N VAL A 74 1.18 4.29 -11.56
CA VAL A 74 0.10 5.07 -12.16
C VAL A 74 0.66 5.91 -13.30
N CYS A 75 0.19 5.69 -14.52
CA CYS A 75 0.76 6.29 -15.71
C CYS A 75 -0.33 6.90 -16.60
N GLY A 76 0.07 7.86 -17.42
CA GLY A 76 -0.84 8.55 -18.34
C GLY A 76 -0.37 9.94 -18.72
N PRO A 77 -1.00 10.59 -19.72
CA PRO A 77 -0.60 11.92 -20.20
C PRO A 77 -0.82 13.03 -19.16
N THR A 78 -0.36 14.24 -19.45
CA THR A 78 -0.70 15.41 -18.62
C THR A 78 -2.22 15.56 -18.51
N ALA A 79 -2.72 15.96 -17.33
CA ALA A 79 -4.14 16.11 -17.04
C ALA A 79 -5.00 14.83 -17.14
N SER A 80 -4.39 13.64 -17.13
CA SER A 80 -5.12 12.35 -17.15
C SER A 80 -5.77 11.94 -15.82
N GLY A 81 -5.70 12.77 -14.77
CA GLY A 81 -6.26 12.44 -13.45
C GLY A 81 -5.37 11.62 -12.51
N LYS A 82 -4.07 11.43 -12.80
CA LYS A 82 -3.15 10.67 -11.92
C LYS A 82 -3.15 11.12 -10.47
N THR A 83 -3.05 12.43 -10.23
CA THR A 83 -3.08 13.01 -8.88
C THR A 83 -4.42 12.72 -8.18
N ASN A 84 -5.54 12.68 -8.91
CA ASN A 84 -6.84 12.33 -8.33
C ASN A 84 -6.89 10.85 -7.92
N VAL A 85 -6.34 9.95 -8.74
CA VAL A 85 -6.21 8.52 -8.38
C VAL A 85 -5.41 8.38 -7.09
N LEU A 86 -4.23 9.02 -7.01
CA LEU A 86 -3.41 8.98 -5.78
C LEU A 86 -4.18 9.52 -4.56
N ALA A 87 -4.87 10.65 -4.70
CA ALA A 87 -5.64 11.25 -3.62
C ALA A 87 -6.79 10.34 -3.13
N VAL A 88 -7.50 9.68 -4.06
CA VAL A 88 -8.59 8.74 -3.73
C VAL A 88 -8.03 7.49 -3.06
N MET A 89 -6.93 6.95 -3.57
CA MET A 89 -6.23 5.84 -2.92
C MET A 89 -5.85 6.22 -1.49
N ALA A 90 -5.21 7.37 -1.29
CA ALA A 90 -4.80 7.87 0.02
C ALA A 90 -6.00 8.00 0.98
N SER A 91 -7.07 8.69 0.57
CA SER A 91 -8.28 8.85 1.39
C SER A 91 -8.87 7.49 1.75
N SER A 92 -9.06 6.59 0.78
CA SER A 92 -9.68 5.29 1.02
C SER A 92 -8.92 4.43 2.04
N MET A 93 -7.58 4.47 2.03
CA MET A 93 -6.75 3.76 3.00
C MET A 93 -6.81 4.43 4.39
N LEU A 94 -6.88 5.75 4.45
CA LEU A 94 -7.01 6.48 5.72
C LEU A 94 -8.41 6.34 6.34
N ASP A 95 -9.44 6.19 5.51
CA ASP A 95 -10.83 6.02 5.94
C ASP A 95 -11.13 4.58 6.37
N ALA A 96 -10.47 3.60 5.74
CA ALA A 96 -10.59 2.18 6.06
C ALA A 96 -9.20 1.54 6.26
N PRO A 97 -8.44 1.95 7.30
CA PRO A 97 -7.09 1.47 7.51
C PRO A 97 -7.06 -0.04 7.81
N PRO A 98 -5.96 -0.73 7.49
CA PRO A 98 -5.77 -2.10 7.93
C PRO A 98 -5.72 -2.15 9.46
N SER A 99 -5.89 -3.33 10.06
CA SER A 99 -5.92 -3.47 11.53
C SER A 99 -4.64 -2.99 12.24
N ARG A 100 -3.51 -3.00 11.54
CA ARG A 100 -2.21 -2.47 12.00
C ARG A 100 -2.08 -0.95 11.87
N GLY A 101 -3.05 -0.27 11.27
CA GLY A 101 -2.98 1.15 10.92
C GLY A 101 -2.20 1.42 9.63
N VAL A 102 -2.29 2.65 9.13
CA VAL A 102 -1.56 3.12 7.95
C VAL A 102 -1.10 4.57 8.14
N HIS A 103 0.10 4.87 7.66
CA HIS A 103 0.57 6.24 7.42
C HIS A 103 0.73 6.44 5.93
N VAL A 104 0.17 7.53 5.41
CA VAL A 104 0.33 7.92 4.01
C VAL A 104 1.27 9.11 3.94
N MET A 105 2.32 8.99 3.15
CA MET A 105 3.28 10.06 2.85
C MET A 105 3.20 10.39 1.37
N VAL A 106 3.17 11.68 1.02
CA VAL A 106 2.92 12.11 -0.35
C VAL A 106 3.95 13.14 -0.78
N ARG A 107 4.66 12.86 -1.87
CA ARG A 107 5.45 13.85 -2.60
C ARG A 107 4.65 14.30 -3.82
N THR A 108 4.14 15.53 -3.79
CA THR A 108 3.35 16.11 -4.89
C THR A 108 3.58 17.62 -5.00
N SER A 109 3.19 18.19 -6.14
CA SER A 109 3.02 19.65 -6.32
C SER A 109 1.60 20.14 -6.00
N HIS A 110 0.67 19.24 -5.70
CA HIS A 110 -0.75 19.53 -5.44
C HIS A 110 -1.18 19.00 -4.07
N PRO A 111 -0.55 19.45 -2.97
CA PRO A 111 -0.83 18.92 -1.63
C PRO A 111 -2.28 19.14 -1.19
N ASP A 112 -2.94 20.18 -1.71
CA ASP A 112 -4.35 20.52 -1.48
C ASP A 112 -5.34 19.45 -1.92
N ARG A 113 -4.91 18.49 -2.74
CA ARG A 113 -5.72 17.37 -3.22
C ARG A 113 -5.79 16.20 -2.25
N PHE A 114 -4.90 16.16 -1.27
CA PHE A 114 -4.78 15.04 -0.33
C PHE A 114 -5.47 15.36 1.01
N ASP A 115 -5.86 14.32 1.72
CA ASP A 115 -6.40 14.40 3.08
C ASP A 115 -5.36 15.00 4.04
N ASP A 116 -5.81 15.77 5.02
CA ASP A 116 -4.94 16.47 5.98
C ASP A 116 -4.18 15.51 6.92
N ARG A 117 -4.61 14.25 7.02
CA ARG A 117 -3.89 13.18 7.72
C ARG A 117 -2.70 12.65 6.91
N ALA A 118 -2.60 12.93 5.61
CA ALA A 118 -1.47 12.53 4.80
C ALA A 118 -0.28 13.49 5.01
N VAL A 119 0.92 12.93 5.19
CA VAL A 119 2.13 13.72 5.42
C VAL A 119 2.72 14.14 4.07
N VAL A 120 2.78 15.44 3.81
CA VAL A 120 3.39 15.96 2.59
C VAL A 120 4.92 16.03 2.74
N ILE A 121 5.64 15.36 1.85
CA ILE A 121 7.11 15.39 1.78
C ILE A 121 7.55 16.63 0.98
N PRO A 122 8.39 17.51 1.53
CA PRO A 122 8.91 18.67 0.82
C PRO A 122 9.66 18.31 -0.46
N PRO A 123 9.71 19.21 -1.46
CA PRO A 123 10.64 19.10 -2.58
C PRO A 123 12.09 18.98 -2.10
N GLY A 124 12.82 17.98 -2.59
CA GLY A 124 14.23 17.76 -2.26
C GLY A 124 14.47 16.72 -1.15
N ASP A 125 13.50 16.49 -0.26
CA ASP A 125 13.73 15.68 0.93
C ASP A 125 13.33 14.21 0.78
N LEU A 126 12.82 13.81 -0.39
CA LEU A 126 12.28 12.46 -0.61
C LEU A 126 13.28 11.37 -0.24
N ASP A 127 14.50 11.40 -0.78
CA ASP A 127 15.48 10.35 -0.50
C ASP A 127 15.88 10.30 0.98
N GLN A 128 16.04 11.45 1.62
CA GLN A 128 16.35 11.51 3.06
C GLN A 128 15.22 10.88 3.89
N HIS A 129 13.96 11.17 3.56
CA HIS A 129 12.81 10.57 4.24
C HIS A 129 12.75 9.06 4.05
N LEU A 130 12.99 8.58 2.82
CA LEU A 130 12.98 7.14 2.52
C LEU A 130 14.13 6.40 3.20
N ASP A 131 15.33 6.98 3.21
CA ASP A 131 16.50 6.40 3.88
C ASP A 131 16.28 6.31 5.40
N GLN A 132 15.78 7.39 6.01
CA GLN A 132 15.42 7.40 7.43
C GLN A 132 14.33 6.37 7.75
N LEU A 133 13.29 6.27 6.92
CA LEU A 133 12.21 5.30 7.07
C LEU A 133 12.72 3.86 7.01
N VAL A 134 13.54 3.53 6.00
CA VAL A 134 14.12 2.19 5.83
C VAL A 134 15.06 1.86 6.98
N THR A 135 15.95 2.79 7.36
CA THR A 135 16.95 2.60 8.41
C THR A 135 16.29 2.42 9.78
N SER A 136 15.34 3.29 10.13
CA SER A 136 14.62 3.24 11.41
C SER A 136 13.81 1.95 11.57
N ARG A 137 13.03 1.56 10.56
CA ARG A 137 12.24 0.31 10.62
C ARG A 137 13.14 -0.92 10.64
N SER A 138 14.24 -0.93 9.88
CA SER A 138 15.23 -2.02 9.92
C SER A 138 15.90 -2.14 11.28
N ALA A 139 16.22 -1.03 11.94
CA ALA A 139 16.74 -1.02 13.29
C ALA A 139 15.70 -1.54 14.30
N TRP A 140 14.44 -1.12 14.16
CA TRP A 140 13.32 -1.58 14.99
C TRP A 140 13.12 -3.09 14.90
N LEU A 141 13.09 -3.65 13.69
CA LEU A 141 12.96 -5.10 13.48
C LEU A 141 14.12 -5.87 14.12
N ARG A 142 15.35 -5.39 13.94
CA ARG A 142 16.54 -6.01 14.56
C ARG A 142 16.47 -5.97 16.08
N ALA A 143 16.08 -4.85 16.68
CA ALA A 143 15.94 -4.71 18.12
C ALA A 143 14.91 -5.68 18.73
N HIS A 144 13.91 -6.08 17.95
CA HIS A 144 12.85 -7.01 18.37
C HIS A 144 13.04 -8.44 17.84
N GLY A 145 14.17 -8.73 17.17
CA GLY A 145 14.46 -10.06 16.63
C GLY A 145 13.49 -10.53 15.53
N CYS A 146 12.81 -9.61 14.85
CA CYS A 146 11.84 -9.94 13.82
C CYS A 146 12.46 -9.87 12.42
N ALA A 147 12.13 -10.86 11.58
CA ALA A 147 12.49 -10.83 10.17
C ALA A 147 11.69 -9.75 9.43
N ASP A 148 10.39 -9.66 9.65
CA ASP A 148 9.50 -8.72 8.93
C ASP A 148 8.61 -7.93 9.90
N ALA A 149 8.11 -6.78 9.43
CA ALA A 149 7.24 -5.91 10.22
C ALA A 149 5.90 -6.56 10.56
N ARG A 150 5.41 -7.48 9.74
CA ARG A 150 4.15 -8.20 9.98
C ARG A 150 4.26 -9.26 11.05
N SER A 151 5.47 -9.69 11.40
CA SER A 151 5.79 -10.62 12.48
C SER A 151 5.87 -9.93 13.85
N LEU A 152 5.88 -8.60 13.90
CA LEU A 152 5.77 -7.88 15.16
C LEU A 152 4.40 -8.13 15.80
N ALA A 153 4.41 -8.31 17.11
CA ALA A 153 3.20 -8.45 17.92
C ALA A 153 3.03 -7.23 18.82
N ALA A 154 1.79 -6.90 19.13
CA ALA A 154 1.45 -5.86 20.09
C ALA A 154 2.27 -5.98 21.39
N PRO A 155 2.73 -4.86 21.97
CA PRO A 155 2.48 -3.47 21.57
C PRO A 155 3.44 -2.91 20.50
N PHE A 156 4.33 -3.73 19.93
CA PHE A 156 5.41 -3.27 19.06
C PHE A 156 5.05 -3.27 17.57
N GLU A 157 3.78 -3.51 17.23
CA GLU A 157 3.28 -3.51 15.86
C GLU A 157 3.54 -2.15 15.20
N LEU A 158 4.05 -2.21 13.97
CA LEU A 158 4.24 -1.01 13.17
C LEU A 158 3.08 -0.87 12.18
N PRO A 159 2.56 0.36 11.98
CA PRO A 159 1.63 0.62 10.90
C PRO A 159 2.29 0.44 9.53
N ALA A 160 1.47 0.14 8.53
CA ALA A 160 1.89 0.16 7.13
C ALA A 160 2.25 1.60 6.75
N VAL A 161 3.26 1.78 5.90
CA VAL A 161 3.59 3.09 5.34
C VAL A 161 3.38 3.05 3.84
N VAL A 162 2.58 3.97 3.31
CA VAL A 162 2.39 4.12 1.87
C VAL A 162 3.02 5.43 1.42
N VAL A 163 4.05 5.34 0.60
CA VAL A 163 4.70 6.49 -0.01
C VAL A 163 4.15 6.68 -1.41
N MET A 164 3.54 7.83 -1.67
CA MET A 164 3.04 8.21 -2.98
C MET A 164 3.91 9.31 -3.58
N VAL A 165 4.38 9.13 -4.81
CA VAL A 165 5.20 10.12 -5.51
C VAL A 165 4.52 10.51 -6.81
N ASP A 166 4.05 11.75 -6.86
CA ASP A 166 3.42 12.35 -8.03
C ASP A 166 4.45 13.10 -8.88
N ARG A 167 4.60 12.68 -10.14
CA ARG A 167 5.53 13.25 -11.13
C ARG A 167 6.96 13.35 -10.62
N PRO A 168 7.64 12.21 -10.36
CA PRO A 168 9.05 12.23 -10.02
C PRO A 168 9.88 12.82 -11.16
N ASP A 169 10.61 13.91 -10.89
CA ASP A 169 11.43 14.63 -11.87
C ASP A 169 12.57 13.76 -12.46
N TRP A 170 12.94 12.70 -11.76
CA TRP A 170 14.03 11.78 -12.11
C TRP A 170 13.60 10.58 -12.98
N LEU A 171 12.29 10.36 -13.14
CA LEU A 171 11.75 9.25 -13.94
C LEU A 171 11.47 9.75 -15.36
N PRO A 172 11.89 9.04 -16.42
CA PRO A 172 12.32 7.63 -16.46
C PRO A 172 13.84 7.38 -16.37
N CYS A 173 14.66 8.38 -16.13
CA CYS A 173 16.11 8.27 -16.36
C CYS A 173 16.86 7.43 -15.31
N ARG A 174 16.55 7.58 -14.02
CA ARG A 174 17.21 6.82 -12.94
C ARG A 174 16.36 6.83 -11.68
N LEU A 175 16.13 5.65 -11.10
CA LEU A 175 15.57 5.56 -9.75
C LEU A 175 16.55 6.15 -8.73
N SER A 176 16.05 6.98 -7.83
CA SER A 176 16.85 7.46 -6.70
C SER A 176 17.18 6.31 -5.74
N ASP A 177 18.22 6.49 -4.92
CA ASP A 177 18.66 5.41 -4.04
C ASP A 177 17.64 5.10 -2.94
N GLY A 178 16.94 6.12 -2.41
CA GLY A 178 15.84 5.90 -1.45
C GLY A 178 14.70 5.07 -2.04
N ILE A 179 14.32 5.34 -3.30
CA ILE A 179 13.29 4.56 -4.00
C ILE A 179 13.74 3.12 -4.19
N ARG A 180 14.99 2.90 -4.58
CA ARG A 180 15.55 1.55 -4.73
C ARG A 180 15.53 0.78 -3.41
N GLN A 181 15.89 1.41 -2.29
CA GLN A 181 15.82 0.81 -0.96
C GLN A 181 14.40 0.37 -0.62
N VAL A 182 13.39 1.19 -0.92
CA VAL A 182 11.99 0.83 -0.71
C VAL A 182 11.55 -0.30 -1.63
N LEU A 183 11.96 -0.33 -2.89
CA LEU A 183 11.64 -1.45 -3.79
C LEU A 183 12.27 -2.77 -3.27
N TRP A 184 13.50 -2.71 -2.76
CA TRP A 184 14.20 -3.91 -2.28
C TRP A 184 13.74 -4.41 -0.91
N HIS A 185 13.38 -3.51 0.00
CA HIS A 185 13.12 -3.84 1.39
C HIS A 185 11.68 -3.55 1.84
N GLY A 186 10.89 -2.87 1.01
CA GLY A 186 9.56 -2.37 1.36
C GLY A 186 8.63 -3.48 1.82
N ASP A 187 8.63 -4.60 1.12
CA ASP A 187 7.92 -5.84 1.47
C ASP A 187 8.11 -6.23 2.97
N ARG A 188 9.37 -6.50 3.32
CA ARG A 188 9.81 -6.85 4.68
C ARG A 188 9.48 -5.76 5.71
N LEU A 189 9.59 -4.50 5.32
CA LEU A 189 9.41 -3.35 6.21
C LEU A 189 7.95 -2.88 6.29
N ASP A 190 7.03 -3.46 5.52
CA ASP A 190 5.65 -3.00 5.34
C ASP A 190 5.59 -1.53 4.88
N VAL A 191 6.47 -1.19 3.93
CA VAL A 191 6.56 0.09 3.23
C VAL A 191 6.20 -0.14 1.76
N HIS A 192 5.14 0.53 1.34
CA HIS A 192 4.51 0.42 0.04
C HIS A 192 4.81 1.65 -0.78
N LEU A 193 4.91 1.49 -2.10
CA LEU A 193 5.29 2.59 -3.00
C LEU A 193 4.26 2.74 -4.12
N VAL A 194 3.74 3.94 -4.31
CA VAL A 194 2.88 4.28 -5.44
C VAL A 194 3.57 5.38 -6.25
N LEU A 195 4.00 5.07 -7.47
CA LEU A 195 4.64 6.05 -8.35
C LEU A 195 3.69 6.48 -9.46
N ALA A 196 3.47 7.79 -9.60
CA ALA A 196 2.73 8.35 -10.72
C ALA A 196 3.67 9.08 -11.71
N TRP A 197 3.68 8.67 -12.97
CA TRP A 197 4.55 9.29 -14.00
C TRP A 197 3.80 9.60 -15.29
N ARG A 198 4.43 10.41 -16.15
CA ARG A 198 3.91 10.69 -17.49
C ARG A 198 4.31 9.57 -18.43
N GLU A 199 3.34 8.85 -18.98
CA GLU A 199 3.62 7.85 -19.99
C GLU A 199 3.77 8.47 -21.38
N VAL A 200 4.71 7.95 -22.16
CA VAL A 200 4.83 8.24 -23.60
C VAL A 200 4.48 6.94 -24.36
N LYS A 201 3.18 6.62 -24.41
CA LYS A 201 2.55 5.69 -25.38
C LYS A 201 3.04 4.22 -25.46
N GLN A 202 3.83 3.65 -24.54
CA GLN A 202 4.48 2.32 -24.75
C GLN A 202 4.57 1.36 -23.53
N GLY A 203 3.75 1.52 -22.49
CA GLY A 203 3.64 0.58 -21.37
C GLY A 203 4.85 0.52 -20.43
N LEU A 204 4.90 -0.52 -19.58
CA LEU A 204 5.96 -0.76 -18.58
C LEU A 204 7.37 -0.91 -19.17
N HIS A 205 7.50 -1.22 -20.46
CA HIS A 205 8.76 -1.57 -21.12
C HIS A 205 9.81 -0.44 -21.16
N ARG A 206 9.45 0.79 -20.74
CA ARG A 206 10.39 1.91 -20.60
C ARG A 206 10.66 2.33 -19.16
N LEU A 207 10.11 1.63 -18.17
CA LEU A 207 10.49 1.86 -16.79
C LEU A 207 11.90 1.30 -16.56
N PRO A 208 12.75 1.96 -15.75
CA PRO A 208 14.05 1.40 -15.38
C PRO A 208 13.87 -0.03 -14.88
N GLU A 209 14.74 -0.96 -15.31
CA GLU A 209 14.59 -2.39 -15.02
C GLU A 209 14.54 -2.79 -13.52
N PRO A 210 14.88 -1.98 -12.49
CA PRO A 210 14.51 -2.35 -11.13
C PRO A 210 13.05 -2.06 -10.79
N PHE A 211 12.29 -1.26 -11.54
CA PHE A 211 10.91 -0.94 -11.19
C PHE A 211 9.92 -1.94 -11.79
N ALA A 212 10.14 -2.36 -13.04
CA ALA A 212 9.26 -3.30 -13.74
C ALA A 212 9.20 -4.71 -13.11
N TRP A 213 10.24 -5.10 -12.34
CA TRP A 213 10.26 -6.37 -11.61
C TRP A 213 9.50 -6.33 -10.29
N TYR A 214 9.41 -5.16 -9.66
CA TYR A 214 8.85 -5.01 -8.32
C TYR A 214 7.40 -4.50 -8.34
N VAL A 215 6.94 -4.02 -9.51
CA VAL A 215 5.55 -3.61 -9.72
C VAL A 215 4.78 -4.73 -10.40
N SER A 216 3.90 -5.35 -9.62
CA SER A 216 2.94 -6.38 -10.06
C SER A 216 1.58 -5.80 -10.48
N SER A 217 1.36 -4.50 -10.25
CA SER A 217 0.09 -3.82 -10.54
C SER A 217 0.31 -2.37 -10.99
N TRP A 218 -0.34 -1.95 -12.08
CA TRP A 218 -0.28 -0.56 -12.54
C TRP A 218 -1.57 -0.09 -13.19
N ILE A 219 -1.79 1.22 -13.14
CA ILE A 219 -2.96 1.89 -13.70
C ILE A 219 -2.49 2.76 -14.87
N SER A 220 -3.00 2.52 -16.08
CA SER A 220 -2.79 3.39 -17.23
C SER A 220 -4.04 4.23 -17.48
N LEU A 221 -3.90 5.54 -17.42
CA LEU A 221 -4.98 6.49 -17.66
C LEU A 221 -4.93 7.00 -19.09
N ASP A 222 -6.12 7.10 -19.68
CA ASP A 222 -6.27 7.61 -21.04
C ASP A 222 -6.08 9.14 -21.08
N GLY A 223 -6.28 9.74 -22.25
CA GLY A 223 -6.06 11.16 -22.55
C GLY A 223 -6.55 12.18 -21.50
N PRO A 224 -6.20 13.46 -21.66
CA PRO A 224 -6.77 14.53 -20.83
C PRO A 224 -8.30 14.41 -20.81
N ASP A 225 -8.89 14.48 -19.61
CA ASP A 225 -10.34 14.42 -19.36
C ASP A 225 -11.05 13.08 -19.64
N ALA A 226 -10.32 12.00 -19.96
CA ALA A 226 -10.94 10.73 -20.35
C ALA A 226 -11.79 10.09 -19.25
N GLY A 227 -11.54 10.42 -17.97
CA GLY A 227 -12.26 9.84 -16.82
C GLY A 227 -12.17 8.32 -16.76
N GLN A 228 -11.29 7.70 -17.55
CA GLN A 228 -11.19 6.27 -17.78
C GLN A 228 -9.73 5.85 -17.89
N GLY A 229 -9.50 4.57 -17.66
CA GLY A 229 -8.20 3.94 -17.83
C GLY A 229 -8.30 2.43 -17.75
N LEU A 230 -7.15 1.79 -17.66
CA LEU A 230 -7.00 0.36 -17.46
C LEU A 230 -6.19 0.12 -16.20
N TRP A 231 -6.67 -0.77 -15.35
CA TRP A 231 -5.87 -1.38 -14.30
C TRP A 231 -5.31 -2.69 -14.83
N HIS A 232 -4.00 -2.84 -14.75
CA HIS A 232 -3.25 -4.01 -15.17
C HIS A 232 -2.64 -4.69 -13.95
N ARG A 233 -2.60 -6.01 -13.97
CA ARG A 233 -1.97 -6.83 -12.94
C ARG A 233 -1.29 -8.03 -13.55
N ARG A 234 -0.18 -8.45 -12.97
CA ARG A 234 0.49 -9.70 -13.32
C ARG A 234 -0.08 -10.84 -12.49
N VAL A 235 -0.63 -11.86 -13.13
CA VAL A 235 -1.18 -13.06 -12.49
C VAL A 235 -0.50 -14.28 -13.08
N ARG A 236 0.34 -14.95 -12.29
CA ARG A 236 1.07 -16.17 -12.71
C ARG A 236 1.86 -15.99 -14.02
N GLY A 237 2.49 -14.83 -14.19
CA GLY A 237 3.27 -14.49 -15.38
C GLY A 237 2.46 -13.93 -16.57
N TRP A 238 1.14 -13.78 -16.44
CA TRP A 238 0.28 -13.19 -17.46
C TRP A 238 -0.19 -11.80 -17.05
N ASP A 239 -0.22 -10.87 -18.00
CA ASP A 239 -0.81 -9.55 -17.76
C ASP A 239 -2.33 -9.61 -17.99
N VAL A 240 -3.10 -9.21 -16.98
CA VAL A 240 -4.55 -9.11 -17.02
C VAL A 240 -4.94 -7.66 -16.83
N SER A 241 -5.79 -7.15 -17.72
CA SER A 241 -6.27 -5.77 -17.67
C SER A 241 -7.77 -5.71 -17.35
N SER A 242 -8.20 -4.67 -16.67
CA SER A 242 -9.60 -4.37 -16.38
C SER A 242 -9.84 -2.88 -16.56
N SER A 243 -10.92 -2.53 -17.25
CA SER A 243 -11.30 -1.12 -17.40
C SER A 243 -11.66 -0.51 -16.05
N ILE A 244 -11.18 0.71 -15.82
CA ILE A 244 -11.49 1.49 -14.63
C ILE A 244 -12.04 2.84 -15.06
N ARG A 245 -12.95 3.39 -14.24
CA ARG A 245 -13.34 4.79 -14.32
C ARG A 245 -12.57 5.57 -13.25
N VAL A 246 -11.89 6.62 -13.67
CA VAL A 246 -11.10 7.47 -12.78
C VAL A 246 -12.06 8.21 -11.84
N PRO A 247 -11.86 8.11 -10.52
CA PRO A 247 -12.70 8.80 -9.56
C PRO A 247 -12.62 10.33 -9.75
N ALA A 248 -13.78 10.98 -9.78
CA ALA A 248 -13.88 12.42 -10.06
C ALA A 248 -13.26 13.29 -8.95
N CYS A 249 -13.27 12.82 -7.69
CA CYS A 249 -12.62 13.50 -6.56
C CYS A 249 -12.49 12.57 -5.34
N ALA A 250 -11.47 12.78 -4.50
CA ALA A 250 -11.28 12.08 -3.22
C ALA A 250 -12.39 12.34 -2.20
N ARG A 251 -13.12 13.46 -2.32
CA ARG A 251 -14.20 13.85 -1.39
C ARG A 251 -15.47 12.99 -1.46
N LEU A 252 -15.59 12.10 -2.45
CA LEU A 252 -16.82 11.31 -2.68
C LEU A 252 -16.98 10.10 -1.73
N LEU A 253 -15.97 9.78 -0.90
CA LEU A 253 -15.99 8.60 -0.03
C LEU A 253 -16.51 8.85 1.40
N ARG A 254 -17.08 10.04 1.69
CA ARG A 254 -17.65 10.38 3.01
C ARG A 254 -19.15 10.14 3.08
#